data_AF-A0A523NI05-F1
#
_entry.id   AF-A0A523NI05-F1
#
_cell.length_a   1.000
_cell.length_b   1.000
_cell.length_c   1.000
_cell.angle_alpha   90.00
_cell.angle_beta   90.00
_cell.angle_gamma   90.00
#
_symmetry.space_group_name_H-M   'P 1'
#
loop_
_entity.id
_entity.type
_entity.pdbx_description
1 polymer ?
#
loop_
_entity_poly.entity_id
_entity_poly.type
_entity_poly.pdbx_seq_one_letter_code
_entity_poly.pdbx_strand_id
1 'polypeptide(L)'
;MTRFRQWCKITRFRLGKFFFPALEPLCILKENLQPEVRKHFDQAIKSIEKRNIPVGLLNLNMVLSLSPNHFLARVYRGRIYLKESQFRLASDDFIQANRISSYRFTHYNLYREYLVSVNHFNPTGEEVTQDFDDLFKGLVQAPDLLPRDQETDESDGPVDPFQDENYLDEDLISLMEDLELTWEERERFGDMGPITGKEVDDTNWDLLLKKLNS
;
A
#
# COMPACT_ATOMS: atom_id res chain seq x y z
N MET A 1 23.74 6.52 -25.05
CA MET A 1 23.59 5.39 -24.09
C MET A 1 22.17 5.26 -23.49
N THR A 2 21.35 6.31 -23.51
CA THR A 2 20.01 6.38 -22.91
C THR A 2 18.94 5.48 -23.55
N ARG A 3 18.95 5.33 -24.88
CA ARG A 3 17.98 4.48 -25.62
C ARG A 3 18.09 2.99 -25.29
N PHE A 4 19.30 2.47 -25.10
CA PHE A 4 19.50 1.05 -24.75
C PHE A 4 18.96 0.73 -23.34
N ARG A 5 19.23 1.61 -22.37
CA ARG A 5 18.68 1.48 -21.00
C ARG A 5 17.14 1.53 -20.99
N GLN A 6 16.52 2.42 -21.76
CA GLN A 6 15.07 2.49 -21.91
C GLN A 6 14.50 1.22 -22.55
N TRP A 7 15.13 0.75 -23.61
CA TRP A 7 14.74 -0.50 -24.27
C TRP A 7 14.82 -1.71 -23.33
N CYS A 8 15.87 -1.79 -22.50
CA CYS A 8 15.97 -2.81 -21.46
C CYS A 8 14.84 -2.70 -20.41
N LYS A 9 14.49 -1.49 -19.98
CA LYS A 9 13.37 -1.26 -19.02
C LYS A 9 12.03 -1.69 -19.61
N ILE A 10 11.73 -1.31 -20.85
CA ILE A 10 10.48 -1.68 -21.54
C ILE A 10 10.41 -3.18 -21.76
N THR A 11 11.52 -3.78 -22.19
CA THR A 11 11.61 -5.23 -22.41
C THR A 11 11.41 -5.98 -21.09
N ARG A 12 12.05 -5.54 -20.00
CA ARG A 12 11.86 -6.10 -18.66
C ARG A 12 10.42 -6.00 -18.18
N PHE A 13 9.74 -4.86 -18.40
CA PHE A 13 8.34 -4.69 -18.05
C PHE A 13 7.42 -5.60 -18.86
N ARG A 14 7.65 -5.69 -20.18
CA ARG A 14 6.88 -6.58 -21.07
C ARG A 14 7.04 -8.05 -20.66
N LEU A 15 8.27 -8.52 -20.42
CA LEU A 15 8.51 -9.85 -19.88
C LEU A 15 7.81 -10.01 -18.52
N GLY A 16 7.95 -9.04 -17.64
CA GLY A 16 7.29 -9.01 -16.34
C GLY A 16 5.78 -9.24 -16.43
N LYS A 17 5.09 -8.61 -17.39
CA LYS A 17 3.66 -8.79 -17.61
C LYS A 17 3.28 -10.22 -18.00
N PHE A 18 4.14 -10.92 -18.74
CA PHE A 18 3.92 -12.32 -19.10
C PHE A 18 4.15 -13.28 -17.93
N PHE A 19 5.16 -13.02 -17.09
CA PHE A 19 5.47 -13.88 -15.95
C PHE A 19 4.63 -13.58 -14.71
N PHE A 20 4.07 -12.38 -14.60
CA PHE A 20 3.30 -11.96 -13.43
C PHE A 20 2.17 -12.92 -13.06
N PRO A 21 1.32 -13.41 -13.99
CA PRO A 21 0.28 -14.38 -13.65
C PRO A 21 0.80 -15.70 -13.07
N ALA A 22 2.03 -16.10 -13.40
CA ALA A 22 2.67 -17.28 -12.83
C ALA A 22 3.35 -17.00 -11.48
N LEU A 23 3.87 -15.79 -11.30
CA LEU A 23 4.55 -15.36 -10.07
C LEU A 23 3.56 -14.92 -8.97
N GLU A 24 2.43 -14.34 -9.34
CA GLU A 24 1.43 -13.82 -8.41
C GLU A 24 0.93 -14.88 -7.43
N PRO A 25 0.52 -16.11 -7.85
CA PRO A 25 0.13 -17.16 -6.92
C PRO A 25 1.23 -17.52 -5.92
N LEU A 26 2.50 -17.50 -6.34
CA LEU A 26 3.64 -17.77 -5.46
C LEU A 26 3.82 -16.65 -4.42
N CYS A 27 3.65 -15.40 -4.83
CA CYS A 27 3.65 -14.26 -3.91
C CYS A 27 2.51 -14.38 -2.88
N ILE A 28 1.30 -14.69 -3.33
CA ILE A 28 0.13 -14.86 -2.46
C ILE A 28 0.34 -16.01 -1.47
N LEU A 29 0.86 -17.14 -1.95
CA LEU A 29 1.17 -18.28 -1.10
C LEU A 29 2.21 -17.93 -0.02
N LYS A 30 3.27 -17.21 -0.39
CA LYS A 30 4.29 -16.76 0.55
C LYS A 30 3.72 -15.80 1.60
N GLU A 31 2.86 -14.88 1.20
CA GLU A 31 2.22 -13.92 2.12
C GLU A 31 1.29 -14.59 3.13
N ASN A 32 0.65 -15.68 2.72
CA ASN A 32 -0.32 -16.43 3.51
C ASN A 32 0.24 -17.77 4.02
N LEU A 33 1.57 -17.88 4.18
CA LEU A 33 2.20 -19.11 4.65
C LEU A 33 1.86 -19.39 6.13
N GLN A 34 1.74 -18.34 6.93
CA GLN A 34 1.35 -18.45 8.33
C GLN A 34 -0.16 -18.73 8.44
N PRO A 35 -0.60 -19.78 9.15
CA PRO A 35 -2.01 -20.14 9.25
C PRO A 35 -2.91 -19.02 9.77
N GLU A 36 -2.48 -18.28 10.81
CA GLU A 36 -3.30 -17.21 11.40
C GLU A 36 -3.47 -16.02 10.44
N VAL A 37 -2.36 -15.57 9.82
CA VAL A 37 -2.40 -14.56 8.75
C VAL A 37 -3.39 -14.96 7.66
N ARG A 38 -3.31 -16.20 7.18
CA ARG A 38 -4.20 -16.71 6.15
C ARG A 38 -5.66 -16.72 6.58
N LYS A 39 -5.99 -17.18 7.80
CA LYS A 39 -7.37 -17.22 8.30
C LYS A 39 -7.98 -15.82 8.35
N HIS A 40 -7.26 -14.84 8.91
CA HIS A 40 -7.71 -13.46 8.97
C HIS A 40 -7.85 -12.87 7.58
N PHE A 41 -6.89 -13.11 6.68
CA PHE A 41 -6.95 -12.60 5.31
C PHE A 41 -8.15 -13.19 4.54
N ASP A 42 -8.35 -14.50 4.58
CA ASP A 42 -9.49 -15.18 3.94
C ASP A 42 -10.83 -14.65 4.48
N GLN A 43 -10.94 -14.42 5.79
CA GLN A 43 -12.13 -13.84 6.40
C GLN A 43 -12.34 -12.37 5.99
N ALA A 44 -11.27 -11.59 5.89
CA ALA A 44 -11.34 -10.21 5.41
C ALA A 44 -11.93 -10.15 4.01
N ILE A 45 -11.41 -10.95 3.08
CA ILE A 45 -11.91 -11.01 1.69
C ILE A 45 -13.39 -11.39 1.67
N LYS A 46 -13.77 -12.47 2.37
CA LYS A 46 -15.16 -12.92 2.46
C LYS A 46 -16.10 -11.86 3.04
N SER A 47 -15.63 -11.07 4.00
CA SER A 47 -16.42 -10.01 4.63
C SER A 47 -16.59 -8.80 3.69
N ILE A 48 -15.53 -8.42 2.98
CA ILE A 48 -15.56 -7.36 1.97
C ILE A 48 -16.51 -7.73 0.81
N GLU A 49 -16.47 -8.98 0.34
CA GLU A 49 -17.40 -9.49 -0.69
C GLU A 49 -18.86 -9.40 -0.24
N LYS A 50 -19.11 -9.66 1.05
CA LYS A 50 -20.43 -9.50 1.69
C LYS A 50 -20.79 -8.04 2.01
N ARG A 51 -19.96 -7.07 1.62
CA ARG A 51 -20.09 -5.64 1.94
C ARG A 51 -20.05 -5.33 3.44
N ASN A 52 -19.58 -6.25 4.28
CA ASN A 52 -19.30 -5.97 5.68
C ASN A 52 -17.89 -5.38 5.79
N ILE A 53 -17.79 -4.09 5.42
CA ILE A 53 -16.55 -3.33 5.40
C ILE A 53 -15.88 -3.24 6.78
N PRO A 54 -16.60 -3.00 7.90
CA PRO A 54 -15.99 -2.94 9.23
C PRO A 54 -15.26 -4.23 9.62
N VAL A 55 -15.92 -5.39 9.46
CA VAL A 55 -15.31 -6.70 9.75
C VAL A 55 -14.13 -6.99 8.82
N GLY A 56 -14.25 -6.58 7.56
CA GLY A 56 -13.15 -6.65 6.59
C GLY A 56 -11.91 -5.89 7.07
N LEU A 57 -12.08 -4.61 7.43
CA LEU A 57 -11.00 -3.74 7.92
C LEU A 57 -10.35 -4.28 9.20
N LEU A 58 -11.16 -4.76 10.16
CA LEU A 58 -10.63 -5.33 11.40
C LEU A 58 -9.73 -6.55 11.12
N ASN A 59 -10.16 -7.46 10.25
CA ASN A 59 -9.33 -8.61 9.88
C ASN A 59 -8.10 -8.21 9.05
N LEU A 60 -8.19 -7.20 8.18
CA LEU A 60 -7.02 -6.66 7.48
C LEU A 60 -5.99 -6.05 8.44
N ASN A 61 -6.46 -5.35 9.48
CA ASN A 61 -5.58 -4.82 10.53
C ASN A 61 -4.88 -5.95 11.29
N MET A 62 -5.59 -7.05 11.58
CA MET A 62 -4.98 -8.22 12.20
C MET A 62 -3.94 -8.90 11.28
N VAL A 63 -4.21 -8.96 9.98
CA VAL A 63 -3.20 -9.44 9.01
C VAL A 63 -1.95 -8.58 9.05
N LEU A 64 -2.10 -7.26 9.16
CA LEU A 64 -0.98 -6.31 9.17
C LEU A 64 -0.25 -6.27 10.51
N SER A 65 -0.88 -6.60 11.63
CA SER A 65 -0.20 -6.75 12.92
C SER A 65 0.65 -8.02 12.97
N LEU A 66 0.16 -9.12 12.39
CA LEU A 66 0.88 -10.39 12.29
C LEU A 66 1.96 -10.38 11.19
N SER A 67 1.69 -9.69 10.08
CA SER A 67 2.56 -9.58 8.91
C SER A 67 2.57 -8.15 8.38
N PRO A 68 3.43 -7.26 8.94
CA PRO A 68 3.48 -5.84 8.55
C PRO A 68 3.76 -5.61 7.07
N ASN A 69 4.45 -6.56 6.42
CA ASN A 69 4.84 -6.51 5.01
C ASN A 69 3.86 -7.26 4.09
N HIS A 70 2.62 -7.49 4.52
CA HIS A 70 1.61 -8.17 3.70
C HIS A 70 1.07 -7.24 2.60
N PHE A 71 1.51 -7.42 1.35
CA PHE A 71 1.18 -6.53 0.23
C PHE A 71 -0.32 -6.42 0.01
N LEU A 72 -1.02 -7.56 -0.14
CA LEU A 72 -2.44 -7.52 -0.48
C LEU A 72 -3.29 -6.89 0.63
N ALA A 73 -2.94 -7.06 1.90
CA ALA A 73 -3.70 -6.47 3.00
C ALA A 73 -3.63 -4.93 2.94
N ARG A 74 -2.44 -4.36 2.68
CA ARG A 74 -2.30 -2.91 2.42
C ARG A 74 -3.11 -2.47 1.21
N VAL A 75 -3.08 -3.24 0.11
CA VAL A 75 -3.85 -2.90 -1.10
C VAL A 75 -5.37 -2.93 -0.87
N TYR A 76 -5.89 -3.96 -0.21
CA TYR A 76 -7.31 -4.05 0.11
C TYR A 76 -7.74 -2.94 1.06
N ARG A 77 -6.93 -2.64 2.08
CA ARG A 77 -7.22 -1.59 3.05
C ARG A 77 -7.19 -0.20 2.40
N GLY A 78 -6.17 0.09 1.60
CA GLY A 78 -6.06 1.33 0.83
C GLY A 78 -7.24 1.53 -0.14
N ARG A 79 -7.70 0.48 -0.81
CA ARG A 79 -8.91 0.52 -1.67
C ARG A 79 -10.19 0.77 -0.90
N ILE A 80 -10.32 0.24 0.32
CA ILE A 80 -11.46 0.53 1.19
C ILE A 80 -11.42 2.01 1.58
N TYR A 81 -10.28 2.50 2.07
CA TYR A 81 -10.13 3.91 2.43
C TYR A 81 -10.37 4.86 1.26
N LEU A 82 -9.92 4.50 0.06
CA LEU A 82 -10.18 5.27 -1.16
C LEU A 82 -11.69 5.39 -1.44
N LYS A 83 -12.45 4.30 -1.27
CA LYS A 83 -13.91 4.28 -1.46
C LYS A 83 -14.65 5.10 -0.39
N GLU A 84 -14.14 5.09 0.83
CA GLU A 84 -14.68 5.85 1.97
C GLU A 84 -14.18 7.31 2.02
N SER A 85 -13.52 7.79 0.95
CA SER A 85 -12.91 9.14 0.87
C SER A 85 -11.86 9.44 1.94
N GLN A 86 -11.28 8.42 2.57
CA GLN A 86 -10.19 8.54 3.54
C GLN A 86 -8.84 8.59 2.80
N PHE A 87 -8.65 9.65 2.02
CA PHE A 87 -7.59 9.73 1.01
C PHE A 87 -6.17 9.63 1.58
N ARG A 88 -5.90 10.23 2.75
CA ARG A 88 -4.59 10.14 3.43
C ARG A 88 -4.23 8.69 3.79
N LEU A 89 -5.15 8.00 4.44
CA LEU A 89 -4.94 6.60 4.85
C LEU A 89 -4.78 5.70 3.62
N ALA A 90 -5.53 5.98 2.55
CA ALA A 90 -5.37 5.27 1.27
C ALA A 90 -3.99 5.49 0.66
N SER A 91 -3.51 6.74 0.60
CA SER A 91 -2.19 7.05 0.04
C SER A 91 -1.07 6.39 0.84
N ASP A 92 -1.18 6.38 2.17
CA ASP A 92 -0.20 5.75 3.06
C ASP A 92 -0.11 4.25 2.79
N ASP A 93 -1.24 3.56 2.71
CA ASP A 93 -1.29 2.13 2.38
C ASP A 93 -0.70 1.83 0.99
N PHE A 94 -0.95 2.67 -0.01
CA PHE A 94 -0.39 2.49 -1.34
C PHE A 94 1.12 2.72 -1.40
N ILE A 95 1.64 3.77 -0.73
CA ILE A 95 3.09 4.00 -0.61
C ILE A 95 3.76 2.77 0.03
N GLN A 96 3.14 2.30 1.10
CA GLN A 96 3.60 1.15 1.85
C GLN A 96 3.53 -0.16 1.03
N ALA A 97 2.53 -0.32 0.16
CA ALA A 97 2.49 -1.44 -0.79
C ALA A 97 3.59 -1.34 -1.88
N ASN A 98 3.88 -0.14 -2.38
CA ASN A 98 4.96 0.09 -3.35
C ASN A 98 6.33 -0.23 -2.74
N ARG A 99 6.56 0.13 -1.48
CA ARG A 99 7.78 -0.22 -0.72
C ARG A 99 7.96 -1.74 -0.58
N ILE A 100 6.88 -2.48 -0.30
CA ILE A 100 6.93 -3.95 -0.22
C ILE A 100 7.25 -4.55 -1.58
N SER A 101 6.58 -4.09 -2.65
CA SER A 101 6.82 -4.62 -3.98
C SER A 101 6.41 -3.66 -5.08
N SER A 102 7.36 -2.85 -5.55
CA SER A 102 7.16 -1.99 -6.72
C SER A 102 6.80 -2.76 -7.99
N TYR A 103 7.33 -4.00 -8.12
CA TYR A 103 6.97 -4.89 -9.22
C TYR A 103 5.48 -5.22 -9.20
N ARG A 104 4.95 -5.70 -8.07
CA ARG A 104 3.52 -6.02 -7.96
C ARG A 104 2.68 -4.75 -8.05
N PHE A 105 3.10 -3.67 -7.41
CA PHE A 105 2.42 -2.38 -7.45
C PHE A 105 2.17 -1.89 -8.89
N THR A 106 3.18 -2.03 -9.75
CA THR A 106 3.05 -1.71 -11.17
C THR A 106 2.06 -2.65 -11.88
N HIS A 107 2.09 -3.96 -11.60
CA HIS A 107 1.26 -4.95 -12.30
C HIS A 107 -0.22 -4.92 -11.86
N TYR A 108 -0.49 -4.56 -10.61
CA TYR A 108 -1.85 -4.24 -10.15
C TYR A 108 -2.33 -2.84 -10.57
N ASN A 109 -1.49 -2.06 -11.28
CA ASN A 109 -1.78 -0.71 -11.73
C ASN A 109 -2.17 0.26 -10.59
N LEU A 110 -1.55 0.08 -9.41
CA LEU A 110 -1.89 0.83 -8.21
C LEU A 110 -1.46 2.30 -8.24
N TYR A 111 -0.58 2.68 -9.18
CA TYR A 111 -0.24 4.09 -9.42
C TYR A 111 -1.47 4.95 -9.68
N ARG A 112 -2.48 4.43 -10.39
CA ARG A 112 -3.72 5.18 -10.64
C ARG A 112 -4.51 5.42 -9.37
N GLU A 113 -4.63 4.39 -8.53
CA GLU A 113 -5.37 4.49 -7.25
C GLU A 113 -4.65 5.42 -6.27
N TYR A 114 -3.32 5.35 -6.23
CA TYR A 114 -2.48 6.26 -5.48
C TYR A 114 -2.64 7.72 -5.94
N LEU A 115 -2.56 8.00 -7.23
CA LEU A 115 -2.75 9.36 -7.75
C LEU A 115 -4.15 9.89 -7.42
N VAL A 116 -5.19 9.07 -7.54
CA VAL A 116 -6.54 9.48 -7.11
C VAL A 116 -6.54 9.83 -5.63
N SER A 117 -5.90 9.03 -4.77
CA SER A 117 -5.81 9.34 -3.34
C SER A 117 -5.08 10.65 -3.06
N VAL A 118 -3.93 10.91 -3.68
CA VAL A 118 -3.15 12.14 -3.45
C VAL A 118 -3.86 13.37 -4.02
N ASN A 119 -4.47 13.27 -5.20
CA ASN A 119 -5.12 14.42 -5.83
C ASN A 119 -6.34 14.91 -5.04
N HIS A 120 -7.06 13.99 -4.38
CA HIS A 120 -8.19 14.35 -3.52
C HIS A 120 -7.74 14.67 -2.08
N PHE A 121 -6.55 14.21 -1.67
CA PHE A 121 -5.88 14.62 -0.44
C PHE A 121 -5.07 15.90 -0.70
N ASN A 122 -5.74 17.05 -0.69
CA ASN A 122 -5.09 18.33 -0.95
C ASN A 122 -4.86 19.10 0.37
N PRO A 123 -3.67 19.02 1.01
CA PRO A 123 -3.39 19.83 2.20
C PRO A 123 -3.05 21.29 1.87
N THR A 124 -2.62 21.63 0.64
CA THR A 124 -2.05 22.96 0.30
C THR A 124 -2.59 23.63 -0.97
N GLY A 125 -3.48 23.03 -1.75
CA GLY A 125 -4.17 23.73 -2.85
C GLY A 125 -3.40 23.82 -4.17
N GLU A 126 -2.30 23.08 -4.36
CA GLU A 126 -1.58 23.04 -5.63
C GLU A 126 -1.90 21.73 -6.38
N GLU A 127 -2.40 21.88 -7.60
CA GLU A 127 -2.77 20.78 -8.50
C GLU A 127 -1.48 20.08 -9.01
N VAL A 128 -1.02 19.04 -8.31
CA VAL A 128 0.15 18.20 -8.68
C VAL A 128 -0.08 17.44 -10.01
N THR A 129 -1.22 17.62 -10.67
CA THR A 129 -1.80 16.66 -11.62
C THR A 129 -1.42 16.85 -13.07
N GLN A 130 -1.11 18.07 -13.52
CA GLN A 130 -0.86 18.29 -14.94
C GLN A 130 0.43 17.62 -15.41
N ASP A 131 1.49 17.66 -14.61
CA ASP A 131 2.79 17.09 -14.98
C ASP A 131 2.78 15.54 -14.99
N PHE A 132 2.12 14.88 -14.04
CA PHE A 132 2.18 13.42 -13.92
C PHE A 132 1.26 12.68 -14.90
N ASP A 133 0.08 13.23 -15.22
CA ASP A 133 -0.81 12.64 -16.23
C ASP A 133 -0.20 12.74 -17.64
N ASP A 134 0.51 13.83 -17.93
CA ASP A 134 1.25 13.99 -19.19
C ASP A 134 2.50 13.10 -19.24
N LEU A 135 3.18 12.90 -18.10
CA LEU A 135 4.29 11.95 -17.97
C LEU A 135 3.83 10.51 -18.23
N PHE A 136 2.67 10.12 -17.69
CA PHE A 136 2.12 8.77 -17.88
C PHE A 136 1.51 8.56 -19.26
N LYS A 137 0.84 9.58 -19.84
CA LYS A 137 0.41 9.56 -21.25
C LYS A 137 1.61 9.45 -22.19
N GLY A 138 2.71 10.14 -21.92
CA GLY A 138 3.97 10.02 -22.65
C GLY A 138 4.53 8.59 -22.62
N LEU A 139 4.52 7.93 -21.47
CA LEU A 139 4.95 6.54 -21.30
C LEU A 139 4.05 5.51 -22.03
N VAL A 140 2.78 5.84 -22.23
CA VAL A 140 1.80 4.96 -22.88
C VAL A 140 1.69 5.22 -24.39
N GLN A 141 1.93 6.45 -24.86
CA GLN A 141 1.68 6.86 -26.25
C GLN A 141 2.93 7.08 -27.11
N ALA A 142 4.13 7.25 -26.54
CA ALA A 142 5.37 7.45 -27.31
C ALA A 142 6.44 6.41 -26.93
N PRO A 143 6.73 5.40 -27.78
CA PRO A 143 7.79 4.44 -27.50
C PRO A 143 9.21 5.04 -27.56
N ASP A 144 9.39 6.28 -28.01
CA ASP A 144 10.68 6.72 -28.60
C ASP A 144 11.14 8.16 -28.28
N LEU A 145 10.54 8.87 -27.32
CA LEU A 145 11.01 10.21 -26.92
C LEU A 145 10.97 10.40 -25.40
N LEU A 146 12.05 10.02 -24.71
CA LEU A 146 12.48 10.76 -23.52
C LEU A 146 13.40 11.91 -23.98
N PRO A 147 13.45 13.04 -23.25
CA PRO A 147 14.27 14.19 -23.63
C PRO A 147 15.71 13.78 -23.88
N ARG A 148 16.25 14.29 -24.99
CA ARG A 148 17.66 14.21 -25.36
C ARG A 148 18.47 14.92 -24.28
N ASP A 149 19.42 14.21 -23.69
CA ASP A 149 20.38 14.76 -22.73
C ASP A 149 21.00 16.03 -23.36
N GLN A 150 20.66 17.21 -22.83
CA GLN A 150 21.45 18.40 -23.06
C GLN A 150 22.57 18.35 -22.03
N GLU A 151 23.80 18.30 -22.52
CA GLU A 151 25.00 18.56 -21.74
C GLU A 151 24.88 19.98 -21.19
N THR A 152 24.69 20.11 -19.88
CA THR A 152 24.90 21.37 -19.15
C THR A 152 26.14 21.19 -18.28
N ASP A 153 27.17 21.94 -18.65
CA ASP A 153 28.27 22.31 -17.78
C ASP A 153 27.76 22.86 -16.43
N GLU A 154 28.54 22.58 -15.40
CA GLU A 154 28.51 23.03 -14.01
C GLU A 154 27.63 24.26 -13.68
N SER A 155 26.51 24.03 -12.99
CA SER A 155 26.09 24.77 -11.77
C SER A 155 24.80 24.16 -11.19
N ASP A 156 24.82 23.82 -9.90
CA ASP A 156 23.71 23.37 -9.03
C ASP A 156 22.61 22.52 -9.69
N GLY A 157 22.77 21.20 -9.58
CA GLY A 157 21.78 20.23 -10.03
C GLY A 157 20.48 20.26 -9.21
N PRO A 158 19.36 19.78 -9.78
CA PRO A 158 18.12 19.66 -9.04
C PRO A 158 18.28 18.60 -7.96
N VAL A 159 18.05 19.01 -6.71
CA VAL A 159 18.02 18.11 -5.56
C VAL A 159 16.98 17.03 -5.83
N ASP A 160 17.43 15.78 -5.84
CA ASP A 160 16.58 14.60 -5.84
C ASP A 160 15.64 14.68 -4.62
N PRO A 161 14.31 14.82 -4.79
CA PRO A 161 13.39 14.95 -3.65
C PRO A 161 13.31 13.68 -2.79
N PHE A 162 14.02 12.61 -3.17
CA PHE A 162 13.95 11.30 -2.55
C PHE A 162 15.31 10.78 -2.06
N GLN A 163 16.32 11.66 -1.91
CA GLN A 163 17.62 11.31 -1.33
C GLN A 163 17.78 11.62 0.17
N ASP A 164 16.79 12.22 0.83
CA ASP A 164 16.79 12.24 2.28
C ASP A 164 16.19 10.94 2.83
N GLU A 165 17.06 9.97 3.10
CA GLU A 165 16.74 8.79 3.91
C GLU A 165 16.42 9.13 5.38
N ASN A 166 16.36 10.42 5.75
CA ASN A 166 16.17 10.90 7.13
C ASN A 166 14.87 11.69 7.40
N TYR A 167 13.89 11.73 6.47
CA TYR A 167 12.55 12.24 6.79
C TYR A 167 11.63 11.14 7.32
N LEU A 168 11.99 10.59 8.47
CA LEU A 168 11.00 10.08 9.41
C LEU A 168 11.11 10.99 10.62
N ASP A 169 10.10 11.85 10.85
CA ASP A 169 9.99 12.64 12.08
C ASP A 169 10.25 11.71 13.27
N GLU A 170 11.07 12.12 14.23
CA GLU A 170 11.28 11.36 15.48
C GLU A 170 9.94 11.02 16.14
N ASP A 171 8.95 11.90 16.02
CA ASP A 171 7.58 11.68 16.47
C ASP A 171 6.87 10.54 15.72
N LEU A 172 7.13 10.33 14.43
CA LEU A 172 6.54 9.26 13.62
C LEU A 172 7.23 7.91 13.89
N ILE A 173 8.53 7.92 14.17
CA ILE A 173 9.29 6.75 14.62
C ILE A 173 8.80 6.33 16.01
N SER A 174 8.64 7.29 16.94
CA SER A 174 8.08 7.05 18.27
C SER A 174 6.65 6.49 18.20
N LEU A 175 5.81 7.02 17.29
CA LEU A 175 4.47 6.49 17.05
C LEU A 175 4.48 5.07 16.46
N MET A 176 5.45 4.75 15.61
CA MET A 176 5.62 3.40 15.06
C MET A 176 6.10 2.41 16.12
N GLU A 177 6.96 2.83 17.03
CA GLU A 177 7.47 2.04 18.16
C GLU A 177 6.35 1.78 19.19
N ASP A 178 5.48 2.77 19.45
CA ASP A 178 4.30 2.64 20.32
C ASP A 178 3.19 1.74 19.71
N LEU A 179 3.22 1.50 18.40
CA LEU A 179 2.28 0.61 17.69
C LEU A 179 2.81 -0.83 17.55
N GLU A 180 4.07 -1.10 17.96
CA GLU A 180 4.57 -2.46 17.99
C GLU A 180 3.98 -3.21 19.19
N LEU A 181 3.00 -4.07 18.90
CA LEU A 181 2.46 -5.01 19.88
C LEU A 181 3.59 -5.74 20.61
N THR A 182 3.53 -5.74 21.93
CA THR A 182 4.40 -6.55 22.79
C THR A 182 4.29 -8.02 22.42
N TRP A 183 5.30 -8.81 22.78
CA TRP A 183 5.27 -10.25 22.51
C TRP A 183 4.07 -10.93 23.19
N GLU A 184 3.69 -10.49 24.41
CA GLU A 184 2.50 -11.01 25.10
C GLU A 184 1.21 -10.68 24.34
N GLU A 185 1.09 -9.46 23.80
CA GLU A 185 -0.08 -9.05 23.02
C GLU A 185 -0.15 -9.83 21.71
N ARG A 186 0.97 -10.02 21.01
CA ARG A 186 1.01 -10.85 19.80
C ARG A 186 0.58 -12.28 20.06
N GLU A 187 0.98 -12.86 21.19
CA GLU A 187 0.56 -14.21 21.58
C GLU A 187 -0.93 -14.26 21.88
N ARG A 188 -1.45 -13.29 22.66
CA ARG A 188 -2.89 -13.17 22.92
C ARG A 188 -3.71 -13.01 21.66
N PHE A 189 -3.25 -12.21 20.70
CA PHE A 189 -3.92 -12.03 19.41
C PHE A 189 -3.76 -13.25 18.50
N GLY A 190 -2.65 -13.97 18.59
CA GLY A 190 -2.39 -15.20 17.82
C GLY A 190 -3.34 -16.34 18.16
N ASP A 191 -3.82 -16.41 19.40
CA ASP A 191 -4.84 -17.39 19.83
C ASP A 191 -6.27 -17.00 19.43
N MET A 192 -6.49 -15.76 18.95
CA MET A 192 -7.82 -15.32 18.55
C MET A 192 -8.16 -15.79 17.14
N GLY A 193 -9.38 -16.29 16.98
CA GLY A 193 -9.93 -16.59 15.66
C GLY A 193 -10.20 -15.34 14.83
N PRO A 194 -10.52 -15.48 13.53
CA PRO A 194 -10.84 -14.35 12.69
C PRO A 194 -12.13 -13.68 13.13
N ILE A 195 -12.12 -12.35 13.15
CA ILE A 195 -13.23 -11.54 13.65
C ILE A 195 -14.44 -11.77 12.75
N THR A 196 -15.56 -12.15 13.36
CA THR A 196 -16.82 -12.41 12.66
C THR A 196 -17.80 -11.25 12.82
N GLY A 197 -18.73 -11.12 11.87
CA GLY A 197 -19.80 -10.11 11.99
C GLY A 197 -20.66 -10.31 13.23
N LYS A 198 -20.95 -11.56 13.60
CA LYS A 198 -21.72 -11.86 14.81
C LYS A 198 -21.02 -11.36 16.07
N GLU A 199 -19.71 -11.55 16.18
CA GLU A 199 -18.94 -11.04 17.33
C GLU A 199 -18.98 -9.51 17.40
N VAL A 200 -18.88 -8.82 16.25
CA VAL A 200 -18.97 -7.36 16.20
C VAL A 200 -20.36 -6.86 16.60
N ASP A 201 -21.41 -7.51 16.12
CA ASP A 201 -22.81 -7.15 16.39
C ASP A 201 -23.21 -7.44 17.84
N ASP A 202 -22.72 -8.54 18.42
CA ASP A 202 -23.02 -8.96 19.79
C ASP A 202 -22.17 -8.20 20.85
N THR A 203 -21.15 -7.44 20.42
CA THR A 203 -20.26 -6.70 21.32
C THR A 203 -20.91 -5.43 21.86
N ASN A 204 -20.95 -5.27 23.18
CA ASN A 204 -21.35 -4.02 23.83
C ASN A 204 -20.19 -3.01 23.83
N TRP A 205 -20.17 -2.15 22.81
CA TRP A 205 -19.12 -1.14 22.61
C TRP A 205 -19.02 -0.11 23.73
N ASP A 206 -20.14 0.29 24.33
CA ASP A 206 -20.14 1.25 25.44
C ASP A 206 -19.42 0.70 26.67
N LEU A 207 -19.70 -0.57 26.99
CA LEU A 207 -19.03 -1.26 28.09
C LEU A 207 -17.53 -1.42 27.82
N LEU A 208 -17.16 -1.75 26.59
CA LEU A 208 -15.77 -1.94 26.18
C LEU A 208 -14.98 -0.62 26.26
N LEU A 209 -15.53 0.48 25.73
CA LEU A 209 -14.93 1.82 25.82
C LEU A 209 -14.77 2.28 27.27
N LYS A 210 -15.76 2.02 28.12
CA LYS A 210 -15.68 2.34 29.55
C LYS A 210 -14.53 1.59 30.23
N LYS A 211 -14.28 0.33 29.86
CA LYS A 211 -13.19 -0.49 30.42
C LYS A 211 -11.82 -0.05 29.93
N LEU A 212 -11.71 0.47 28.71
CA LEU A 212 -10.44 0.97 28.16
C LEU A 212 -10.03 2.31 28.78
N ASN A 213 -11.01 3.14 29.17
CA ASN A 213 -10.77 4.46 29.76
C ASN A 213 -10.76 4.47 31.30
N SER A 214 -10.85 3.31 31.95
CA SER A 214 -10.82 3.14 33.41
C SER A 214 -9.48 2.61 33.88
#